data_AF-A0A1M2ZMP4-F1
#
_entry.id   AF-A0A1M2ZMP4-F1
#
_cell.length_a   1.000
_cell.length_b   1.000
_cell.length_c   1.000
_cell.angle_alpha   90.00
_cell.angle_beta   90.00
_cell.angle_gamma   90.00
#
_symmetry.space_group_name_H-M   'P 1'
#
loop_
_entity.id
_entity.type
_entity.pdbx_description
1 polymer ?
#
loop_
_entity_poly.entity_id
_entity_poly.type
_entity_poly.pdbx_seq_one_letter_code
_entity_poly.pdbx_strand_id
1 'polypeptide(L)'
;NEIFAQYTQCMVSDGYAEIIQLFGHRVQEQADKVLAEQASLNLPVKTVTADDCFPHDYSQNIEGKVVAVKAESLAPEYRTSNHQLILIIGGNGASGKGRGNACFCVNLYTGEHCRWERYDIQGIVKPEAMPEWANQRESEIRNIQHQPKEKSRSEDAR
;
A
#
# COMPACT_ATOMS: atom_id res chain seq x y z
N ASN A 1 -6.40 19.78 17.46
CA ASN A 1 -5.48 19.99 16.33
C ASN A 1 -6.27 19.97 15.04
N GLU A 2 -6.47 21.16 14.48
CA GLU A 2 -7.28 21.41 13.30
C GLU A 2 -6.65 20.78 12.05
N ILE A 3 -7.42 19.98 11.34
CA ILE A 3 -7.05 19.40 10.05
C ILE A 3 -7.38 20.44 8.98
N PHE A 4 -6.46 21.37 8.73
CA PHE A 4 -6.53 22.19 7.52
C PHE A 4 -5.88 21.41 6.37
N ALA A 5 -6.71 20.78 5.53
CA ALA A 5 -6.26 20.32 4.22
C ALA A 5 -5.99 21.56 3.34
N GLN A 6 -4.73 21.81 3.03
CA GLN A 6 -4.36 22.85 2.07
C GLN A 6 -4.52 22.31 0.64
N TYR A 7 -5.53 22.79 -0.07
CA TYR A 7 -5.74 22.48 -1.48
C TYR A 7 -4.85 23.37 -2.34
N THR A 8 -3.60 22.96 -2.53
CA THR A 8 -2.60 23.74 -3.29
C THR A 8 -2.81 23.72 -4.81
N GLN A 9 -3.71 22.87 -5.32
CA GLN A 9 -3.97 22.69 -6.75
C GLN A 9 -5.41 23.02 -7.17
N CYS A 10 -6.16 23.74 -6.32
CA CYS A 10 -7.48 24.24 -6.68
C CYS A 10 -7.34 25.28 -7.80
N MET A 11 -8.10 25.11 -8.88
CA MET A 11 -8.15 26.05 -10.00
C MET A 11 -9.60 26.49 -10.17
N VAL A 12 -9.83 27.79 -10.27
CA VAL A 12 -11.15 28.40 -10.47
C VAL A 12 -11.08 29.27 -11.73
N SER A 13 -12.03 29.07 -12.64
CA SER A 13 -12.23 29.91 -13.83
C SER A 13 -13.73 29.98 -14.07
N ASP A 14 -14.21 31.17 -14.49
CA ASP A 14 -15.60 31.39 -14.91
C ASP A 14 -15.86 30.81 -16.32
N GLY A 15 -14.81 30.38 -17.03
CA GLY A 15 -14.88 29.74 -18.34
C GLY A 15 -15.04 28.23 -18.25
N TYR A 16 -16.25 27.73 -18.53
CA TYR A 16 -16.52 26.29 -18.58
C TYR A 16 -15.51 25.53 -19.46
N ALA A 17 -15.21 26.05 -20.65
CA ALA A 17 -14.26 25.41 -21.58
C ALA A 17 -12.85 25.28 -21.01
N GLU A 18 -12.36 26.29 -20.28
CA GLU A 18 -11.03 26.27 -19.65
C GLU A 18 -10.95 25.22 -18.54
N ILE A 19 -11.99 25.12 -17.71
CA ILE A 19 -12.06 24.11 -16.65
C ILE A 19 -12.12 22.69 -17.22
N ILE A 20 -12.91 22.47 -18.28
CA ILE A 20 -13.00 21.17 -18.93
C ILE A 20 -11.68 20.80 -19.62
N GLN A 21 -10.99 21.76 -20.25
CA GLN A 21 -9.68 21.51 -20.84
C GLN A 21 -8.64 21.10 -19.77
N LEU A 22 -8.59 21.79 -18.64
CA LEU A 22 -7.71 21.45 -17.53
C LEU A 22 -8.05 20.07 -16.92
N PHE A 23 -9.33 19.77 -16.75
CA PHE A 23 -9.77 18.45 -16.30
C PHE A 23 -9.28 17.35 -17.24
N GLY A 24 -9.47 17.52 -18.55
CA GLY A 24 -8.98 16.58 -19.56
C GLY A 24 -7.47 16.38 -19.50
N HIS A 25 -6.70 17.46 -19.34
CA HIS A 25 -5.24 17.38 -19.17
C HIS A 25 -4.84 16.54 -17.95
N ARG A 26 -5.48 16.77 -16.80
CA ARG A 26 -5.18 16.01 -15.58
C ARG A 26 -5.54 14.52 -15.71
N VAL A 27 -6.64 14.20 -16.40
CA VAL A 27 -6.98 12.80 -16.71
C VAL A 27 -5.91 12.16 -17.57
N GLN A 28 -5.43 12.86 -18.61
CA GLN A 28 -4.34 12.38 -19.46
C GLN A 28 -3.05 12.15 -18.65
N GLU A 29 -2.64 13.11 -17.82
CA GLU A 29 -1.44 12.96 -16.97
C GLU A 29 -1.52 11.76 -16.03
N GLN A 30 -2.70 11.48 -15.46
CA GLN A 30 -2.87 10.31 -14.59
C GLN A 30 -2.84 9.00 -15.39
N ALA A 31 -3.46 8.97 -16.58
CA ALA A 31 -3.38 7.82 -17.48
C ALA A 31 -1.93 7.52 -17.88
N ASP A 32 -1.15 8.56 -18.22
CA ASP A 32 0.25 8.42 -18.63
C ASP A 32 1.11 7.85 -17.50
N LYS A 33 0.85 8.23 -16.24
CA LYS A 33 1.54 7.66 -15.06
C LYS A 33 1.26 6.18 -14.90
N VAL A 34 0.00 5.78 -14.99
CA VAL A 34 -0.41 4.37 -14.88
C VAL A 34 0.23 3.55 -16.01
N LEU A 35 0.20 4.05 -17.24
CA LEU A 35 0.81 3.37 -18.39
C LEU A 35 2.33 3.28 -18.25
N ALA A 36 2.99 4.32 -17.77
CA ALA A 36 4.43 4.31 -17.53
C ALA A 36 4.83 3.31 -16.43
N GLU A 37 4.06 3.24 -15.34
CA GLU A 37 4.27 2.23 -14.30
C GLU A 37 4.11 0.83 -14.88
N GLN A 38 3.01 0.57 -15.60
CA GLN A 38 2.75 -0.72 -16.24
C GLN A 38 3.84 -1.12 -17.24
N ALA A 39 4.36 -0.17 -18.03
CA ALA A 39 5.46 -0.42 -18.96
C ALA A 39 6.79 -0.68 -18.25
N SER A 40 7.01 -0.09 -17.06
CA SER A 40 8.21 -0.30 -16.25
C SER A 40 8.21 -1.64 -15.50
N LEU A 41 7.02 -2.23 -15.28
CA LEU A 41 6.85 -3.51 -14.62
C LEU A 41 7.33 -4.65 -15.54
N ASN A 42 8.53 -5.16 -15.26
CA ASN A 42 9.01 -6.43 -15.83
C ASN A 42 8.45 -7.67 -15.10
N LEU A 43 7.28 -7.53 -14.46
CA LEU A 43 6.69 -8.54 -13.60
C LEU A 43 5.36 -9.04 -14.17
N PRO A 44 4.97 -10.30 -13.92
CA PRO A 44 3.66 -10.79 -14.29
C PRO A 44 2.57 -9.95 -13.61
N VAL A 45 1.74 -9.30 -14.41
CA VAL A 45 0.57 -8.55 -13.95
C VAL A 45 -0.53 -9.54 -13.56
N LYS A 46 -0.36 -10.23 -12.42
CA LYS A 46 -1.36 -11.14 -11.86
C LYS A 46 -2.01 -10.49 -10.65
N THR A 47 -3.34 -10.48 -10.62
CA THR A 47 -4.11 -10.14 -9.42
C THR A 47 -4.04 -11.28 -8.41
N VAL A 48 -3.79 -10.95 -7.14
CA VAL A 48 -3.88 -11.91 -6.04
C VAL A 48 -5.34 -12.02 -5.61
N THR A 49 -5.87 -13.23 -5.58
CA THR A 49 -7.26 -13.54 -5.30
C THR A 49 -7.44 -14.20 -3.93
N ALA A 50 -8.69 -14.44 -3.52
CA ALA A 50 -8.98 -15.15 -2.27
C ALA A 50 -8.39 -16.57 -2.24
N ASP A 51 -8.33 -17.27 -3.39
CA ASP A 51 -7.78 -18.63 -3.48
C ASP A 51 -6.27 -18.68 -3.26
N ASP A 52 -5.58 -17.57 -3.54
CA ASP A 52 -4.14 -17.40 -3.30
C ASP A 52 -3.83 -17.13 -1.80
N CYS A 53 -4.87 -16.96 -0.96
CA CYS A 53 -4.74 -16.59 0.45
C CYS A 53 -5.32 -17.65 1.40
N PHE A 54 -4.82 -17.69 2.63
CA PHE A 54 -5.53 -18.38 3.71
C PHE A 54 -6.79 -17.60 4.08
N PRO A 55 -7.89 -18.28 4.49
CA PRO A 55 -9.10 -17.62 4.96
C PRO A 55 -8.78 -16.57 6.02
N HIS A 56 -9.33 -15.36 5.85
CA HIS A 56 -9.04 -14.26 6.75
C HIS A 56 -9.69 -14.48 8.12
N ASP A 57 -8.87 -14.80 9.13
CA ASP A 57 -9.29 -14.99 10.52
C ASP A 57 -8.94 -13.76 11.36
N TYR A 58 -9.95 -13.04 11.85
CA TYR A 58 -9.77 -11.83 12.68
C TYR A 58 -9.20 -12.13 14.07
N SER A 59 -9.28 -13.37 14.54
CA SER A 59 -8.72 -13.76 15.84
C SER A 59 -7.21 -14.01 15.81
N GLN A 60 -6.61 -14.05 14.62
CA GLN A 60 -5.19 -14.30 14.44
C GLN A 60 -4.37 -13.01 14.36
N ASN A 61 -3.16 -13.07 14.95
CA ASN A 61 -2.15 -12.04 14.74
C ASN A 61 -1.51 -12.20 13.35
N ILE A 62 -1.55 -11.15 12.54
CA ILE A 62 -0.94 -11.10 11.21
C ILE A 62 0.29 -10.19 11.16
N GLU A 63 0.72 -9.63 12.29
CA GLU A 63 1.96 -8.87 12.39
C GLU A 63 3.16 -9.70 11.94
N GLY A 64 4.02 -9.09 11.12
CA GLY A 64 5.16 -9.76 10.51
C GLY A 64 4.78 -10.76 9.43
N LYS A 65 3.55 -10.76 8.90
CA LYS A 65 3.13 -11.62 7.77
C LYS A 65 2.97 -10.79 6.50
N VAL A 66 3.24 -11.43 5.36
CA VAL A 66 2.85 -10.91 4.05
C VAL A 66 1.38 -11.23 3.82
N VAL A 67 0.61 -10.19 3.52
CA VAL A 67 -0.81 -10.30 3.22
C VAL A 67 -1.11 -9.62 1.88
N ALA A 68 -2.23 -9.99 1.29
CA ALA A 68 -2.76 -9.29 0.12
C ALA A 68 -3.88 -8.33 0.54
N VAL A 69 -3.90 -7.14 -0.05
CA VAL A 69 -5.06 -6.25 -0.04
C VAL A 69 -6.10 -6.79 -1.03
N LYS A 70 -7.38 -6.72 -0.65
CA LYS A 70 -8.51 -7.05 -1.51
C LYS A 70 -8.49 -6.22 -2.79
N ALA A 71 -8.73 -6.85 -3.92
CA ALA A 71 -8.73 -6.15 -5.20
C ALA A 71 -9.82 -5.06 -5.25
N GLU A 72 -10.97 -5.30 -4.62
CA GLU A 72 -12.08 -4.35 -4.53
C GLU A 72 -11.79 -3.12 -3.66
N SER A 73 -10.81 -3.20 -2.74
CA SER A 73 -10.32 -2.06 -1.96
C SER A 73 -9.34 -1.18 -2.75
N LEU A 74 -8.98 -1.59 -3.99
CA LEU A 74 -8.10 -0.87 -4.89
C LEU A 74 -8.86 -0.35 -6.12
N ALA A 75 -8.38 0.79 -6.64
CA ALA A 75 -8.81 1.29 -7.94
C ALA A 75 -8.47 0.24 -9.04
N PRO A 76 -9.30 0.09 -10.09
CA PRO A 76 -9.14 -0.95 -11.10
C PRO A 76 -7.72 -1.07 -11.69
N GLU A 77 -7.07 0.05 -11.95
CA GLU A 77 -5.72 0.17 -12.49
C GLU A 77 -4.63 -0.37 -11.56
N TYR A 78 -4.91 -0.48 -10.27
CA TYR A 78 -3.96 -0.95 -9.24
C TYR A 78 -4.27 -2.36 -8.73
N ARG A 79 -5.16 -3.12 -9.40
CA ARG A 79 -5.55 -4.48 -8.96
C ARG A 79 -4.53 -5.54 -9.36
N THR A 80 -3.27 -5.31 -9.05
CA THR A 80 -2.13 -6.13 -9.46
C THR A 80 -1.26 -6.46 -8.25
N SER A 81 -0.51 -7.56 -8.31
CA SER A 81 0.26 -8.05 -7.17
C SER A 81 1.25 -7.02 -6.59
N ASN A 82 1.81 -6.14 -7.41
CA ASN A 82 2.73 -5.09 -6.94
C ASN A 82 2.06 -4.07 -6.01
N HIS A 83 0.76 -3.81 -6.17
CA HIS A 83 0.01 -2.93 -5.26
C HIS A 83 -0.65 -3.70 -4.12
N GLN A 84 -0.98 -4.97 -4.32
CA GLN A 84 -1.70 -5.78 -3.32
C GLN A 84 -0.81 -6.35 -2.22
N LEU A 85 0.43 -6.74 -2.53
CA LEU A 85 1.29 -7.45 -1.59
C LEU A 85 1.98 -6.50 -0.60
N ILE A 86 1.66 -6.68 0.67
CA ILE A 86 2.13 -5.82 1.76
C ILE A 86 2.65 -6.66 2.93
N LEU A 87 3.72 -6.19 3.59
CA LEU A 87 4.20 -6.74 4.86
C LEU A 87 3.56 -5.97 6.02
N ILE A 88 2.85 -6.66 6.91
CA ILE A 88 2.31 -6.03 8.13
C ILE A 88 3.43 -5.84 9.14
N ILE A 89 3.64 -4.61 9.58
CA ILE A 89 4.69 -4.24 10.55
C ILE A 89 4.12 -3.90 11.95
N GLY A 90 2.80 -3.79 12.09
CA GLY A 90 2.15 -3.60 13.39
C GLY A 90 0.79 -2.91 13.29
N GLY A 91 0.37 -2.30 14.40
CA GLY A 91 -0.93 -1.63 14.53
C GLY A 91 -1.98 -2.50 15.20
N ASN A 92 -3.00 -1.85 15.76
CA ASN A 92 -4.04 -2.55 16.54
C ASN A 92 -4.79 -3.59 15.70
N GLY A 93 -5.00 -3.33 14.40
CA GLY A 93 -5.66 -4.27 13.48
C GLY A 93 -4.83 -5.48 13.12
N ALA A 94 -3.51 -5.44 13.31
CA ALA A 94 -2.65 -6.59 13.06
C ALA A 94 -2.86 -7.69 14.13
N SER A 95 -3.13 -7.28 15.37
CA SER A 95 -3.34 -8.18 16.50
C SER A 95 -4.72 -8.86 16.45
N GLY A 96 -4.75 -10.16 16.69
CA GLY A 96 -6.00 -10.92 16.83
C GLY A 96 -6.84 -10.58 18.07
N LYS A 97 -6.29 -9.77 18.99
CA LYS A 97 -6.99 -9.27 20.19
C LYS A 97 -7.15 -7.75 20.18
N GLY A 98 -6.81 -7.11 19.06
CA GLY A 98 -6.91 -5.66 18.92
C GLY A 98 -8.35 -5.16 18.96
N ARG A 99 -8.54 -3.95 19.47
CA ARG A 99 -9.85 -3.27 19.46
C ARG A 99 -10.05 -2.33 18.25
N GLY A 100 -9.04 -2.18 17.40
CA GLY A 100 -9.08 -1.32 16.21
C GLY A 100 -8.63 -2.06 14.97
N ASN A 101 -8.91 -1.50 13.79
CA ASN A 101 -8.67 -2.16 12.50
C ASN A 101 -7.39 -1.69 11.78
N ALA A 102 -6.74 -0.64 12.27
CA ALA A 102 -5.57 -0.07 11.61
C ALA A 102 -4.39 -1.05 11.59
N CYS A 103 -3.94 -1.40 10.39
CA CYS A 103 -2.71 -2.16 10.12
C CYS A 103 -1.68 -1.23 9.48
N PHE A 104 -0.52 -1.09 10.11
CA PHE A 104 0.63 -0.40 9.51
C PHE A 104 1.43 -1.42 8.72
N CYS A 105 1.78 -1.04 7.49
CA CYS A 105 2.30 -1.97 6.51
C CYS A 105 3.44 -1.34 5.70
N VAL A 106 4.16 -2.17 4.96
CA VAL A 106 5.11 -1.76 3.91
C VAL A 106 4.69 -2.45 2.62
N ASN A 107 4.53 -1.69 1.53
CA ASN A 107 4.30 -2.27 0.21
C ASN A 107 5.58 -2.99 -0.27
N LEU A 108 5.46 -4.25 -0.68
CA LEU A 108 6.64 -5.05 -1.04
C LEU A 108 7.33 -4.56 -2.32
N TYR A 109 6.58 -3.97 -3.25
CA TYR A 109 7.13 -3.49 -4.51
C TYR A 109 7.82 -2.13 -4.37
N THR A 110 7.12 -1.14 -3.79
CA THR A 110 7.66 0.22 -3.64
C THR A 110 8.56 0.37 -2.42
N GLY A 111 8.41 -0.48 -1.40
CA GLY A 111 9.07 -0.33 -0.11
C GLY A 111 8.48 0.79 0.77
N GLU A 112 7.40 1.43 0.33
CA GLU A 112 6.80 2.56 1.04
C GLU A 112 5.91 2.09 2.19
N HIS A 113 5.88 2.89 3.26
CA HIS A 113 4.96 2.68 4.37
C HIS A 113 3.54 3.06 3.97
N CYS A 114 2.58 2.21 4.30
CA CYS A 114 1.17 2.45 4.06
C CYS A 114 0.31 1.98 5.25
N ARG A 115 -0.97 2.34 5.22
CA ARG A 115 -1.96 1.94 6.21
C ARG A 115 -3.15 1.32 5.50
N TRP A 116 -3.57 0.16 5.99
CA TRP A 116 -4.80 -0.50 5.57
C TRP A 116 -5.64 -0.85 6.78
N GLU A 117 -6.94 -1.05 6.56
CA GLU A 117 -7.81 -1.57 7.60
C GLU A 117 -7.82 -3.09 7.53
N ARG A 118 -7.99 -3.74 8.68
CA ARG A 118 -8.00 -5.20 8.79
C ARG A 118 -9.04 -5.84 7.85
N TYR A 119 -10.17 -5.16 7.61
CA TYR A 119 -11.21 -5.64 6.71
C TYR A 119 -10.91 -5.45 5.22
N ASP A 120 -9.91 -4.64 4.85
CA ASP A 120 -9.42 -4.49 3.47
C ASP A 120 -8.42 -5.59 3.10
N ILE A 121 -7.99 -6.39 4.09
CA ILE A 121 -7.02 -7.47 3.88
C ILE A 121 -7.76 -8.72 3.40
N GLN A 122 -7.28 -9.30 2.30
CA GLN A 122 -7.79 -10.54 1.71
C GLN A 122 -7.41 -11.75 2.55
N GLY A 123 -6.19 -11.79 3.09
CA GLY A 123 -5.66 -12.88 3.88
C GLY A 123 -4.14 -12.93 3.84
N ILE A 124 -3.55 -13.82 4.64
CA ILE A 124 -2.12 -14.16 4.54
C ILE A 124 -1.92 -14.88 3.22
N VAL A 125 -0.95 -14.43 2.43
CA VAL A 125 -0.67 -15.02 1.11
C VAL A 125 -0.02 -16.39 1.30
N LYS A 126 -0.51 -17.38 0.56
CA LYS A 126 0.06 -18.72 0.60
C LYS A 126 1.47 -18.73 0.00
N PRO A 127 2.44 -19.47 0.56
CA PRO A 127 3.79 -19.53 0.03
C PRO A 127 3.86 -19.92 -1.46
N GLU A 128 3.00 -20.84 -1.90
CA GLU A 128 2.90 -21.27 -3.30
C GLU A 128 2.35 -20.20 -4.25
N ALA A 129 1.66 -19.19 -3.73
CA ALA A 129 1.14 -18.07 -4.50
C ALA A 129 2.04 -16.83 -4.44
N MET A 130 3.11 -16.86 -3.64
CA MET A 130 4.06 -15.76 -3.52
C MET A 130 4.97 -15.66 -4.77
N PRO A 131 4.97 -14.53 -5.49
CA PRO A 131 5.92 -14.31 -6.57
C PRO A 131 7.37 -14.25 -6.06
N GLU A 132 8.32 -14.68 -6.90
CA GLU A 132 9.74 -14.69 -6.55
C GLU A 132 10.27 -13.31 -6.14
N TRP A 133 9.92 -12.27 -6.90
CA TRP A 133 10.31 -10.88 -6.59
C TRP A 133 9.80 -10.44 -5.20
N ALA A 134 8.62 -10.90 -4.78
CA ALA A 134 8.02 -10.51 -3.51
C ALA A 134 8.76 -11.17 -2.34
N ASN A 135 9.17 -12.44 -2.48
CA ASN A 135 10.00 -13.13 -1.48
C ASN A 135 11.36 -12.44 -1.31
N GLN A 136 11.98 -12.00 -2.40
CA GLN A 136 13.23 -11.24 -2.36
C GLN A 136 13.05 -9.91 -1.62
N ARG A 137 12.04 -9.12 -2.00
CA ARG A 137 11.77 -7.83 -1.35
C ARG A 137 11.39 -7.95 0.11
N GLU A 138 10.63 -8.97 0.50
CA GLU A 138 10.34 -9.25 1.91
C GLU A 138 11.62 -9.47 2.71
N SER A 139 12.56 -10.28 2.17
CA SER A 139 13.84 -10.56 2.82
C SER A 139 14.69 -9.29 2.97
N GLU A 140 14.74 -8.45 1.93
CA GLU A 140 15.42 -7.15 1.97
C GLU A 140 14.85 -6.21 3.04
N ILE A 141 13.51 -6.06 3.07
CA ILE A 141 12.83 -5.21 4.05
C ILE A 141 13.10 -5.70 5.48
N ARG A 142 13.04 -7.01 5.72
CA ARG A 142 13.35 -7.59 7.03
C ARG A 142 14.79 -7.33 7.45
N ASN A 143 15.74 -7.47 6.53
CA ASN A 143 17.15 -7.18 6.83
C ASN A 143 17.37 -5.71 7.24
N ILE A 144 16.71 -4.77 6.56
CA ILE A 144 16.76 -3.34 6.91
C ILE A 144 16.18 -3.09 8.30
N GLN A 145 15.08 -3.74 8.67
CA GLN A 145 14.44 -3.58 9.98
C GLN A 145 15.29 -4.14 11.13
N HIS A 146 16.10 -5.17 10.89
CA HIS A 146 16.98 -5.77 11.90
C HIS A 146 18.31 -5.02 12.08
N GLN A 147 18.64 -4.06 11.19
CA GLN A 147 19.79 -3.20 11.43
C GLN A 147 19.48 -2.22 12.57
N PRO A 148 20.39 -2.06 13.55
CA PRO A 148 20.18 -1.11 14.64
C PRO A 148 20.05 0.30 14.06
N LYS A 149 18.90 0.94 14.29
CA LYS A 149 18.73 2.38 14.03
C LYS A 149 19.76 3.11 14.88
N GLU A 150 20.78 3.70 14.26
CA GLU A 150 21.67 4.64 14.93
C GLU A 150 20.80 5.73 15.56
N LYS A 151 20.83 5.82 16.89
CA LYS A 151 20.07 6.81 17.64
C LYS A 151 20.67 8.18 17.37
N SER A 152 20.15 8.94 16.41
CA SER A 152 20.31 10.40 16.42
C SER A 152 19.38 10.98 17.49
N ARG A 153 19.76 10.81 18.76
CA ARG A 153 19.24 11.62 19.86
C ARG A 153 20.05 12.91 19.85
N SER A 154 19.67 13.88 19.02
CA SER A 154 20.08 15.26 19.29
C SER A 154 19.21 15.74 20.45
N GLU A 155 19.88 15.88 21.59
CA GLU A 155 19.42 16.61 22.76
C GLU A 155 19.07 18.04 22.34
N ASP A 156 17.79 18.40 22.41
CA ASP A 156 17.39 19.79 22.63
C ASP A 156 16.46 19.79 23.84
N ALA A 157 17.09 19.75 25.00
CA ALA A 157 16.49 20.09 26.28
C ALA A 157 17.42 21.08 26.96
N ARG A 158 17.23 22.38 26.70
CA ARG A 158 17.30 23.48 27.68
C ARG A 158 16.99 24.81 27.01
#